data_AF-E6WNP5-F1
#
_entry.id   AF-E6WNP5-F1
#
_cell.length_a   1.000
_cell.length_b   1.000
_cell.length_c   1.000
_cell.angle_alpha   90.00
_cell.angle_beta   90.00
_cell.angle_gamma   90.00
#
_symmetry.space_group_name_H-M   'P 1'
#
loop_
_entity.id
_entity.type
_entity.pdbx_description
1 polymer ?
#
loop_
_entity_poly.entity_id
_entity_poly.type
_entity_poly.pdbx_seq_one_letter_code
_entity_poly.pdbx_strand_id
1 'polypeptide(L)' 'MMSTDNQQQRARDRLAEDVADIDDTLTELFLRIHAMRQYCPRDSDSADLRLTMLAVEDIHRVLTDASRRAARLRSCLRG' A
#
# COMPACT_ATOMS: atom_id res chain seq x y z
N MET A 1 -23.41 -17.94 -26.65
CA MET A 1 -23.53 -17.10 -25.44
C MET A 1 -22.37 -17.26 -24.45
N MET A 2 -21.33 -18.07 -24.71
CA MET A 2 -20.23 -18.34 -23.77
C MET A 2 -19.04 -17.34 -23.78
N SER A 3 -18.99 -16.37 -24.68
CA SER A 3 -17.83 -15.47 -24.80
C SER A 3 -17.75 -14.38 -23.72
N THR A 4 -18.89 -13.93 -23.19
CA THR A 4 -18.95 -12.83 -22.23
C THR A 4 -18.50 -13.25 -20.83
N ASP A 5 -18.86 -14.46 -20.41
CA ASP A 5 -18.54 -14.98 -19.08
C ASP A 5 -17.02 -15.24 -18.95
N ASN A 6 -16.40 -15.71 -20.04
CA ASN A 6 -14.96 -15.94 -20.11
C ASN A 6 -14.17 -14.61 -20.11
N GLN A 7 -14.72 -13.55 -20.72
CA GLN A 7 -14.12 -12.21 -20.64
C GLN A 7 -14.26 -11.58 -19.25
N GLN A 8 -15.42 -11.75 -18.60
CA GLN A 8 -15.63 -11.26 -17.22
C GLN A 8 -14.73 -11.96 -16.22
N GLN A 9 -14.53 -13.28 -16.35
CA GLN A 9 -13.63 -14.02 -15.47
C GLN A 9 -12.18 -13.52 -15.63
N ARG A 10 -11.69 -13.38 -16.87
CA ARG A 10 -10.35 -12.85 -17.13
C ARG A 10 -10.16 -11.43 -16.59
N ALA A 11 -11.19 -10.59 -16.64
CA ALA A 11 -11.14 -9.25 -16.07
C ALA A 11 -11.05 -9.27 -14.54
N ARG A 12 -11.76 -10.19 -13.88
CA ARG A 12 -11.67 -10.41 -12.42
C ARG A 12 -10.30 -10.94 -12.02
N ASP A 13 -9.76 -11.90 -12.76
CA ASP A 13 -8.46 -12.49 -12.47
C ASP A 13 -7.35 -11.44 -12.56
N ARG A 14 -7.33 -10.62 -13.63
CA ARG A 14 -6.39 -9.49 -13.76
C ARG A 14 -6.52 -8.47 -12.64
N LEU A 15 -7.76 -8.12 -12.26
CA LEU A 15 -7.99 -7.20 -11.15
C LEU A 15 -7.49 -7.78 -9.81
N ALA A 16 -7.56 -9.10 -9.63
CA ALA A 16 -7.01 -9.77 -8.46
C ALA A 16 -5.47 -9.75 -8.44
N GLU A 17 -4.83 -9.93 -9.59
CA GLU A 17 -3.38 -9.74 -9.77
C GLU A 17 -2.96 -8.30 -9.44
N ASP A 18 -3.62 -7.31 -10.05
CA ASP A 18 -3.33 -5.89 -9.79
C ASP A 18 -3.49 -5.53 -8.31
N VAL A 19 -4.51 -6.06 -7.63
CA VAL A 19 -4.73 -5.83 -6.19
C VAL A 19 -3.64 -6.50 -5.34
N ALA A 20 -3.12 -7.66 -5.75
CA ALA A 20 -2.01 -8.31 -5.07
C ALA A 20 -0.71 -7.50 -5.22
N ASP A 21 -0.40 -7.03 -6.43
CA ASP A 21 0.77 -6.18 -6.70
C ASP A 21 0.75 -4.88 -5.89
N ILE A 22 -0.44 -4.28 -5.72
CA ILE A 22 -0.63 -3.10 -4.86
C ILE A 22 -0.32 -3.44 -3.39
N ASP A 23 -0.80 -4.57 -2.88
CA ASP A 23 -0.58 -4.99 -1.48
C ASP A 23 0.91 -5.25 -1.19
N ASP A 24 1.60 -5.90 -2.13
CA ASP A 24 3.04 -6.14 -2.06
C ASP A 24 3.83 -4.83 -2.09
N THR A 25 3.48 -3.92 -2.99
CA THR A 25 4.10 -2.58 -3.08
C THR A 25 3.92 -1.78 -1.78
N LEU A 26 2.70 -1.80 -1.21
CA LEU A 26 2.42 -1.12 0.05
C LEU A 26 3.23 -1.72 1.20
N THR A 27 3.36 -3.04 1.24
CA THR A 27 4.18 -3.76 2.23
C THR A 27 5.64 -3.33 2.14
N GLU A 28 6.21 -3.28 0.92
CA GLU A 28 7.58 -2.81 0.72
C GLU A 28 7.79 -1.36 1.21
N LEU A 29 6.86 -0.47 0.88
CA LEU A 29 6.93 0.93 1.33
C LEU A 29 6.86 1.05 2.86
N PHE A 30 6.02 0.24 3.52
CA PHE A 30 5.97 0.21 4.98
C PHE A 30 7.28 -0.25 5.60
N LEU A 31 7.94 -1.27 5.03
CA LEU A 31 9.25 -1.73 5.50
C LEU A 31 10.32 -0.66 5.32
N ARG A 32 10.34 0.06 4.20
CA ARG A 32 11.28 1.17 3.96
C ARG A 32 11.07 2.31 4.96
N ILE A 33 9.82 2.73 5.19
CA ILE A 33 9.48 3.74 6.20
C ILE A 33 9.89 3.27 7.60
N HIS A 34 9.64 2.01 7.92
CA HIS A 34 10.04 1.44 9.20
C HIS A 34 11.56 1.49 9.40
N ALA A 35 12.34 1.09 8.38
CA ALA A 35 13.79 1.19 8.40
C ALA A 35 14.25 2.65 8.57
N MET A 36 13.70 3.60 7.81
CA MET A 36 14.01 5.02 7.95
C MET A 36 13.80 5.52 9.38
N ARG A 37 12.70 5.11 10.03
CA ARG A 37 12.41 5.47 11.43
C ARG A 37 13.41 4.85 12.42
N GLN A 38 13.92 3.65 12.15
CA GLN A 38 14.93 3.02 13.00
C GLN A 38 16.28 3.73 12.93
N TYR A 39 16.67 4.21 11.74
CA TYR A 39 17.95 4.92 11.55
C TYR A 39 17.90 6.40 11.92
N CYS A 40 16.72 6.93 12.22
CA CYS A 40 16.51 8.33 12.59
C CYS A 40 16.78 8.53 14.10
N PRO A 41 17.77 9.36 14.50
CA PRO A 41 18.00 9.64 15.91
C PRO A 41 16.78 10.34 16.50
N ARG A 42 16.16 9.74 17.53
CA ARG A 42 14.98 10.30 18.21
C ARG A 42 15.23 11.69 18.81
N ASP A 43 16.49 12.01 19.12
CA ASP A 43 16.90 13.25 19.81
C ASP A 43 17.66 14.22 18.89
N SER A 44 17.56 14.08 17.56
CA SER A 44 18.18 15.05 16.67
C SER A 44 17.33 16.33 16.58
N ASP A 45 17.85 17.41 17.16
CA ASP A 45 17.27 18.77 17.18
C ASP A 45 17.26 19.49 15.81
N SER A 46 17.65 18.80 14.73
CA SER A 46 17.56 19.37 13.38
C SER A 46 16.11 19.59 12.98
N ALA A 47 15.76 20.86 12.69
CA ALA A 47 14.45 21.23 12.16
C ALA A 47 14.12 20.49 10.85
N ASP A 48 15.13 20.29 9.99
CA ASP A 48 14.99 19.57 8.72
C ASP A 48 14.64 18.10 8.94
N LEU A 49 15.24 17.47 9.96
CA LEU A 49 14.91 16.09 10.31
C LEU A 49 13.48 15.98 10.84
N ARG A 50 13.04 16.94 11.66
CA ARG A 50 11.65 16.98 12.17
C ARG A 50 10.64 17.15 11.03
N LEU A 51 10.90 18.04 10.08
CA LEU A 51 10.05 18.21 8.89
C LEU A 51 10.01 16.94 8.03
N THR A 52 11.16 16.28 7.88
CA THR A 52 11.25 15.00 7.16
C THR A 52 10.42 13.91 7.85
N MET A 53 10.49 13.81 9.17
CA MET A 53 9.72 12.83 9.94
C MET A 53 8.21 13.09 9.88
N LEU A 54 7.77 14.35 9.92
CA LEU A 54 6.36 14.72 9.70
C LEU A 54 5.89 14.29 8.31
N ALA A 55 6.68 14.56 7.26
CA ALA A 55 6.35 14.12 5.90
C ALA A 55 6.26 12.58 5.80
N VAL A 56 7.15 11.85 6.46
CA VAL A 56 7.12 10.38 6.53
C VAL A 56 5.87 9.88 7.27
N GLU A 57 5.43 10.55 8.33
CA GLU A 57 4.19 10.24 9.04
C GLU A 57 2.94 10.45 8.18
N ASP A 58 2.89 11.55 7.44
CA ASP A 58 1.80 11.82 6.50
C ASP A 58 1.74 10.79 5.37
N ILE A 59 2.90 10.44 4.79
CA ILE A 59 3.00 9.36 3.79
C ILE A 59 2.51 8.04 4.39
N HIS A 60 2.96 7.69 5.60
CA HIS A 60 2.55 6.46 6.28
C HIS A 60 1.02 6.38 6.49
N ARG A 61 0.39 7.51 6.83
CA ARG A 61 -1.07 7.59 6.97
C ARG A 61 -1.79 7.34 5.64
N VAL A 62 -1.33 7.96 4.54
CA VAL A 62 -1.91 7.75 3.20
C VAL A 62 -1.77 6.29 2.75
N LEU A 63 -0.59 5.69 2.98
CA LEU A 63 -0.35 4.27 2.66
C LEU A 63 -1.24 3.33 3.48
N THR A 64 -1.52 3.68 4.74
CA THR A 64 -2.43 2.89 5.60
C THR A 64 -3.85 2.89 5.06
N ASP A 65 -4.34 4.04 4.58
CA ASP A 65 -5.66 4.10 3.93
C ASP A 65 -5.68 3.32 2.60
N ALA A 66 -4.61 3.42 1.80
CA ALA A 66 -4.46 2.65 0.57
C ALA A 66 -4.49 1.14 0.83
N SER A 67 -3.75 0.66 1.84
CA SER A 67 -3.75 -0.75 2.24
C SER A 67 -5.14 -1.22 2.69
N ARG A 68 -5.86 -0.39 3.46
CA ARG A 68 -7.24 -0.69 3.85
C ARG A 68 -8.17 -0.79 2.64
N ARG A 69 -8.00 0.05 1.62
CA ARG A 69 -8.78 -0.01 0.36
C ARG A 69 -8.44 -1.27 -0.43
N ALA A 70 -7.15 -1.61 -0.57
CA ALA A 70 -6.69 -2.83 -1.24
C ALA A 70 -7.23 -4.09 -0.54
N ALA A 71 -7.17 -4.15 0.80
CA ALA A 71 -7.73 -5.24 1.58
C ALA A 71 -9.25 -5.42 1.36
N ARG A 72 -10.00 -4.32 1.28
CA ARG A 72 -11.44 -4.36 0.93
C ARG A 72 -11.66 -4.89 -0.48
N LEU A 73 -10.94 -4.38 -1.47
CA LEU A 73 -11.02 -4.88 -2.85
C LEU A 73 -10.71 -6.37 -2.93
N ARG A 74 -9.67 -6.83 -2.24
CA ARG A 74 -9.32 -8.25 -2.16
C ARG A 74 -10.43 -9.10 -1.56
N SER A 75 -11.12 -8.60 -0.53
CA SER A 75 -12.28 -9.30 0.04
C SER A 75 -13.43 -9.42 -0.94
N CYS A 76 -13.69 -8.39 -1.75
CA CYS A 76 -14.72 -8.41 -2.80
C CYS A 76 -14.39 -9.34 -3.96
N LEU A 77 -13.11 -9.59 -4.24
CA LEU A 77 -12.67 -10.49 -5.31
C LEU A 77 -12.64 -11.96 -4.90
N ARG A 78 -12.70 -12.24 -3.59
CA ARG A 78 -12.76 -13.59 -3.01
C ARG A 78 -14.18 -14.07 -2.73
N GLY A 79 -15.18 -13.19 -2.79
CA GLY A 79 -16.60 -13.49 -2.63
C GLY A 79 -17.30 -13.61 -3.97
#